data_AF-A0A2J6TN33-F1
#
_entry.id   AF-A0A2J6TN33-F1
#
_cell.length_a   1.000
_cell.length_b   1.000
_cell.length_c   1.000
_cell.angle_alpha   90.00
_cell.angle_beta   90.00
_cell.angle_gamma   90.00
#
_symmetry.space_group_name_H-M   'P 1'
#
loop_
_entity.id
_entity.type
_entity.pdbx_description
1 polymer ?
#
loop_
_entity_poly.entity_id
_entity_poly.type
_entity_poly.pdbx_seq_one_letter_code
_entity_poly.pdbx_strand_id
1 'polypeptide(L)'
;MFGSIDKKLRRKAYDRKENERLTMEQNQAQQREIENLRREMAEREGQERAARSEREQQEAFKRQELRRQQDAEAARQHELAIKRQQDENRRRLEEFKKQERRRKKQARLGASTSEAIRDLRHQIKERYQLDCLIWSLKGARAADRPVGEGLMERADAILDEIEQRVDSWRQEDWTPEEWKKATIIRERVKKGGKRRWKNNPPWTEAVERDEWEI
;
A
#
# COMPACT_ATOMS: atom_id res chain seq x y z
N MET A 1 -97.96 -80.27 5.20
CA MET A 1 -97.14 -79.25 5.92
C MET A 1 -95.63 -79.39 5.66
N PHE A 2 -95.17 -79.62 4.42
CA PHE A 2 -93.74 -79.80 4.10
C PHE A 2 -93.10 -78.64 3.31
N GLY A 3 -93.87 -77.64 2.87
CA GLY A 3 -93.37 -76.48 2.09
C GLY A 3 -92.73 -75.33 2.90
N SER A 4 -92.74 -75.39 4.24
CA SER A 4 -92.20 -74.32 5.09
C SER A 4 -90.74 -74.52 5.52
N ILE A 5 -90.22 -75.75 5.48
CA ILE A 5 -88.84 -76.09 5.85
C ILE A 5 -87.87 -75.73 4.71
N ASP A 6 -88.29 -75.93 3.45
CA ASP A 6 -87.52 -75.57 2.25
C ASP A 6 -87.30 -74.04 2.13
N LYS A 7 -88.32 -73.23 2.49
CA LYS A 7 -88.19 -71.76 2.53
C LYS A 7 -87.15 -71.25 3.54
N LYS A 8 -87.00 -71.90 4.69
CA LYS A 8 -86.00 -71.53 5.71
C LYS A 8 -84.57 -71.88 5.28
N LEU A 9 -84.38 -73.01 4.61
CA LEU A 9 -83.08 -73.43 4.06
C LEU A 9 -82.62 -72.51 2.91
N ARG A 10 -83.53 -72.14 2.01
CA ARG A 10 -83.22 -71.19 0.92
C ARG A 10 -82.87 -69.80 1.43
N ARG A 11 -83.57 -69.31 2.47
CA ARG A 11 -83.25 -68.03 3.13
C ARG A 11 -81.87 -68.07 3.80
N LYS A 12 -81.57 -69.13 4.57
CA LYS A 12 -80.26 -69.31 5.21
C LYS A 12 -79.11 -69.44 4.18
N ALA A 13 -79.36 -70.08 3.04
CA ALA A 13 -78.38 -70.16 1.95
C ALA A 13 -78.18 -68.82 1.24
N TYR A 14 -79.25 -68.04 1.07
CA TYR A 14 -79.18 -66.67 0.55
C TYR A 14 -78.40 -65.76 1.50
N ASP A 15 -78.73 -65.74 2.79
CA ASP A 15 -78.06 -64.94 3.82
C ASP A 15 -76.56 -65.31 3.93
N ARG A 16 -76.22 -66.61 3.78
CA ARG A 16 -74.82 -67.06 3.75
C ARG A 16 -74.07 -66.53 2.53
N LYS A 17 -74.69 -66.62 1.34
CA LYS A 17 -74.13 -66.12 0.09
C LYS A 17 -74.00 -64.59 0.09
N GLU A 18 -74.91 -63.90 0.77
CA GLU A 18 -74.89 -62.45 0.98
C GLU A 18 -73.78 -62.05 1.96
N ASN A 19 -73.63 -62.75 3.08
CA ASN A 19 -72.50 -62.56 4.00
C ASN A 19 -71.14 -62.87 3.36
N GLU A 20 -71.05 -63.91 2.51
CA GLU A 20 -69.85 -64.22 1.74
C GLU A 20 -69.51 -63.12 0.73
N ARG A 21 -70.52 -62.51 0.11
CA ARG A 21 -70.34 -61.34 -0.78
C ARG A 21 -69.86 -60.12 0.01
N LEU A 22 -70.49 -59.82 1.14
CA LEU A 22 -70.11 -58.70 2.00
C LEU A 22 -68.68 -58.83 2.54
N THR A 23 -68.29 -60.03 2.99
CA THR A 23 -66.91 -60.28 3.45
C THR A 23 -65.90 -60.21 2.30
N MET A 24 -66.24 -60.71 1.10
CA MET A 24 -65.40 -60.56 -0.08
C MET A 24 -65.26 -59.10 -0.50
N GLU A 25 -66.34 -58.33 -0.49
CA GLU A 25 -66.34 -56.89 -0.79
C GLU A 25 -65.53 -56.10 0.25
N GLN A 26 -65.69 -56.41 1.53
CA GLN A 26 -64.90 -55.80 2.61
C GLN A 26 -63.41 -56.13 2.48
N ASN A 27 -63.06 -57.38 2.17
CA ASN A 27 -61.67 -57.78 1.91
C ASN A 27 -61.09 -57.06 0.68
N GLN A 28 -61.86 -56.93 -0.40
CA GLN A 28 -61.44 -56.18 -1.58
C GLN A 28 -61.27 -54.69 -1.28
N ALA A 29 -62.15 -54.09 -0.48
CA ALA A 29 -62.03 -52.71 -0.04
C ALA A 29 -60.76 -52.50 0.80
N GLN A 30 -60.48 -53.39 1.75
CA GLN A 30 -59.25 -53.36 2.55
C GLN A 30 -57.99 -53.52 1.69
N GLN A 31 -58.01 -54.40 0.69
CA GLN A 31 -56.88 -54.56 -0.24
C GLN A 31 -56.62 -53.27 -1.03
N ARG A 32 -57.67 -52.62 -1.54
CA ARG A 32 -57.54 -51.33 -2.24
C ARG A 32 -56.99 -50.24 -1.33
N GLU A 33 -57.42 -50.21 -0.06
CA GLU A 33 -56.92 -49.25 0.93
C GLU A 33 -55.43 -49.49 1.21
N ILE A 34 -55.01 -50.75 1.40
CA ILE A 34 -53.60 -51.11 1.57
C ILE A 34 -52.77 -50.74 0.33
N GLU A 35 -53.27 -50.98 -0.87
CA GLU A 35 -52.58 -50.60 -2.10
C GLU A 35 -52.45 -49.08 -2.25
N ASN A 36 -53.49 -48.33 -1.93
CA ASN A 36 -53.46 -46.87 -1.94
C ASN A 36 -52.43 -46.34 -0.93
N LEU A 37 -52.41 -46.86 0.30
CA LEU A 37 -51.42 -46.48 1.31
C LEU A 37 -49.99 -46.81 0.87
N ARG A 38 -49.78 -47.96 0.21
CA ARG A 38 -48.47 -48.32 -0.34
C ARG A 38 -48.03 -47.38 -1.46
N ARG A 39 -48.94 -46.97 -2.34
CA ARG A 39 -48.65 -45.98 -3.39
C ARG A 39 -48.29 -44.63 -2.79
N GLU A 40 -49.07 -44.16 -1.82
CA GLU A 40 -48.81 -42.88 -1.14
C GLU A 40 -47.46 -42.89 -0.40
N MET A 41 -47.13 -43.98 0.30
CA MET A 41 -45.82 -44.16 0.92
C MET A 41 -44.69 -44.15 -0.10
N ALA A 42 -44.84 -44.85 -1.22
CA ALA A 42 -43.83 -44.89 -2.28
C ALA A 42 -43.62 -43.50 -2.94
N GLU A 43 -44.71 -42.74 -3.14
CA GLU A 43 -44.64 -41.37 -3.65
C GLU A 43 -43.92 -40.43 -2.67
N ARG A 44 -44.25 -40.51 -1.38
CA ARG A 44 -43.57 -39.73 -0.33
C ARG A 44 -42.09 -40.09 -0.24
N GLU A 45 -41.73 -41.38 -0.28
CA GLU A 45 -40.34 -41.80 -0.31
C GLU A 45 -39.61 -41.29 -1.57
N GLY A 46 -40.26 -41.31 -2.73
CA GLY A 46 -39.72 -40.77 -3.97
C GLY A 46 -39.44 -39.27 -3.87
N GLN A 47 -40.41 -38.51 -3.33
CA GLN A 47 -40.26 -37.07 -3.09
C GLN A 47 -39.15 -36.77 -2.09
N GLU A 48 -39.06 -37.53 -0.99
CA GLU A 48 -37.99 -37.36 -0.01
C GLU A 48 -36.60 -37.65 -0.60
N ARG A 49 -36.46 -38.71 -1.40
CA ARG A 49 -35.19 -39.05 -2.06
C ARG A 49 -34.79 -37.97 -3.05
N ALA A 50 -35.74 -37.45 -3.84
CA ALA A 50 -35.48 -36.34 -4.76
C ALA A 50 -35.04 -35.07 -3.99
N ALA A 51 -35.76 -34.71 -2.93
CA ALA A 51 -35.43 -33.55 -2.10
C ALA A 51 -34.06 -33.70 -1.40
N ARG A 52 -33.69 -34.91 -0.94
CA ARG A 52 -32.35 -35.18 -0.37
C ARG A 52 -31.26 -35.03 -1.43
N SER A 53 -31.45 -35.62 -2.60
CA SER A 53 -30.48 -35.52 -3.70
C SER A 53 -30.28 -34.07 -4.15
N GLU A 54 -31.36 -33.28 -4.23
CA GLU A 54 -31.28 -31.86 -4.57
C GLU A 54 -30.51 -31.07 -3.50
N ARG A 55 -30.78 -31.31 -2.22
CA ARG A 55 -30.02 -30.68 -1.11
C ARG A 55 -28.54 -31.04 -1.16
N GLU A 56 -28.21 -32.31 -1.39
CA GLU A 56 -26.82 -32.75 -1.53
C GLU A 56 -26.11 -32.07 -2.71
N GLN A 57 -26.79 -31.93 -3.85
CA GLN A 57 -26.25 -31.21 -5.01
C GLN A 57 -26.04 -29.73 -4.71
N GLN A 58 -27.00 -29.08 -4.04
CA GLN A 58 -26.88 -27.68 -3.63
C GLN A 58 -25.73 -27.49 -2.62
N GLU A 59 -25.57 -28.38 -1.65
CA GLU A 59 -24.46 -28.34 -0.71
C GLU A 59 -23.11 -28.57 -1.38
N ALA A 60 -23.03 -29.54 -2.30
CA ALA A 60 -21.81 -29.80 -3.06
C ALA A 60 -21.41 -28.58 -3.90
N PHE A 61 -22.38 -27.92 -4.54
CA PHE A 61 -22.15 -26.69 -5.28
C PHE A 61 -21.64 -25.56 -4.38
N LYS A 62 -22.30 -25.32 -3.24
CA LYS A 62 -21.86 -24.32 -2.25
C LYS A 62 -20.45 -24.59 -1.73
N ARG A 63 -20.12 -25.86 -1.45
CA ARG A 63 -18.76 -26.25 -1.03
C ARG A 63 -17.73 -26.00 -2.12
N GLN A 64 -18.07 -26.29 -3.37
CA GLN A 64 -17.18 -26.03 -4.51
C GLN A 64 -16.95 -24.53 -4.69
N GLU A 65 -18.00 -23.72 -4.58
CA GLU A 65 -17.92 -22.27 -4.68
C GLU A 65 -17.07 -21.68 -3.55
N LEU A 66 -17.27 -22.13 -2.31
CA LEU A 66 -16.46 -21.70 -1.17
C LEU A 66 -14.98 -22.03 -1.37
N ARG A 67 -14.66 -23.22 -1.88
CA ARG A 67 -13.26 -23.57 -2.23
C ARG A 67 -12.67 -22.63 -3.27
N ARG A 68 -13.42 -22.32 -4.34
CA ARG A 68 -12.97 -21.36 -5.36
C ARG A 68 -12.71 -19.97 -4.78
N GLN A 69 -13.54 -19.52 -3.84
CA GLN A 69 -13.34 -18.24 -3.15
C GLN A 69 -12.06 -18.26 -2.29
N GLN A 70 -11.85 -19.33 -1.52
CA GLN A 70 -10.64 -19.51 -0.71
C GLN A 70 -9.37 -19.55 -1.57
N ASP A 71 -9.39 -20.29 -2.67
CA ASP A 71 -8.26 -20.39 -3.61
C ASP A 71 -7.97 -19.02 -4.26
N ALA A 72 -9.00 -18.28 -4.65
CA ALA A 72 -8.86 -16.94 -5.20
C ALA A 72 -8.31 -15.94 -4.17
N GLU A 73 -8.73 -16.04 -2.91
CA GLU A 73 -8.16 -15.23 -1.82
C GLU A 73 -6.70 -15.58 -1.55
N ALA A 74 -6.36 -16.86 -1.50
CA ALA A 74 -4.98 -17.31 -1.33
C ALA A 74 -4.09 -16.81 -2.48
N ALA A 75 -4.57 -16.86 -3.73
CA ALA A 75 -3.86 -16.34 -4.88
C ALA A 75 -3.61 -14.82 -4.78
N ARG A 76 -4.63 -14.04 -4.39
CA ARG A 76 -4.50 -12.59 -4.18
C ARG A 76 -3.49 -12.26 -3.07
N GLN A 77 -3.50 -12.99 -1.96
CA GLN A 77 -2.55 -12.80 -0.88
C GLN A 77 -1.11 -13.13 -1.32
N HIS A 78 -0.92 -14.20 -2.10
CA HIS A 78 0.37 -14.56 -2.64
C HIS A 78 0.91 -13.51 -3.62
N GLU A 79 0.07 -12.98 -4.50
CA GLU A 79 0.44 -11.90 -5.43
C GLU A 79 0.85 -10.62 -4.67
N LEU A 80 0.08 -10.25 -3.64
CA LEU A 80 0.41 -9.11 -2.78
C LEU A 80 1.74 -9.30 -2.04
N ALA A 81 2.04 -10.52 -1.58
CA ALA A 81 3.31 -10.84 -0.94
C ALA A 81 4.50 -10.67 -1.89
N ILE A 82 4.37 -11.18 -3.13
CA ILE A 82 5.39 -11.00 -4.18
C ILE A 82 5.61 -9.52 -4.46
N LYS A 83 4.53 -8.75 -4.63
CA LYS A 83 4.62 -7.31 -4.90
C LYS A 83 5.32 -6.54 -3.78
N ARG A 84 4.99 -6.85 -2.52
CA ARG A 84 5.67 -6.27 -1.35
C ARG A 84 7.16 -6.59 -1.33
N GLN A 85 7.54 -7.82 -1.65
CA GLN A 85 8.94 -8.23 -1.71
C GLN A 85 9.69 -7.50 -2.84
N GLN A 86 9.06 -7.32 -4.00
CA GLN A 86 9.64 -6.55 -5.11
C GLN A 86 9.83 -5.08 -4.75
N ASP A 87 8.83 -4.45 -4.13
CA ASP A 87 8.91 -3.06 -3.68
C ASP A 87 9.99 -2.87 -2.60
N GLU A 88 10.12 -3.81 -1.67
CA GLU A 88 11.17 -3.79 -0.66
C GLU A 88 12.56 -3.91 -1.29
N ASN A 89 12.76 -4.86 -2.21
CA ASN A 89 14.01 -5.02 -2.94
C ASN A 89 14.37 -3.76 -3.75
N ARG A 90 13.37 -3.12 -4.37
CA ARG A 90 13.56 -1.85 -5.07
C ARG A 90 14.03 -0.75 -4.13
N ARG A 91 13.39 -0.58 -2.96
CA ARG A 91 13.81 0.41 -1.95
C ARG A 91 15.24 0.16 -1.46
N ARG A 92 15.59 -1.09 -1.16
CA ARG A 92 16.96 -1.48 -0.77
C ARG A 92 17.98 -1.13 -1.85
N LEU A 93 17.66 -1.37 -3.12
CA LEU A 93 18.54 -1.02 -4.23
C LEU A 93 18.71 0.49 -4.40
N GLU A 94 17.62 1.26 -4.25
CA GLU A 94 17.65 2.72 -4.30
C GLU A 94 18.48 3.32 -3.14
N GLU A 95 18.33 2.78 -1.92
CA GLU A 95 19.14 3.16 -0.76
C GLU A 95 20.63 2.84 -0.97
N PHE A 96 20.94 1.65 -1.47
CA PHE A 96 22.32 1.27 -1.79
C PHE A 96 22.94 2.23 -2.81
N LYS A 97 22.23 2.55 -3.90
CA LYS A 97 22.67 3.55 -4.89
C LYS A 97 22.87 4.93 -4.27
N LYS A 98 21.98 5.36 -3.35
CA LYS A 98 22.09 6.64 -2.64
C LYS A 98 23.33 6.67 -1.74
N GLN A 99 23.61 5.59 -1.01
CA GLN A 99 24.82 5.46 -0.21
C GLN A 99 26.08 5.49 -1.07
N GLU A 100 26.10 4.75 -2.19
CA GLU A 100 27.21 4.76 -3.14
C GLU A 100 27.48 6.16 -3.69
N ARG A 101 26.43 6.90 -4.09
CA ARG A 101 26.54 8.29 -4.54
C ARG A 101 27.10 9.21 -3.45
N ARG A 102 26.65 9.04 -2.19
CA ARG A 102 27.18 9.79 -1.04
C ARG A 102 28.65 9.48 -0.80
N ARG A 103 29.05 8.21 -0.84
CA ARG A 103 30.45 7.78 -0.68
C ARG A 103 31.32 8.32 -1.82
N LYS A 104 30.86 8.25 -3.07
CA LYS A 104 31.55 8.83 -4.24
C LYS A 104 31.66 10.35 -4.12
N LYS A 105 30.60 11.05 -3.68
CA LYS A 105 30.65 12.50 -3.41
C LYS A 105 31.67 12.83 -2.32
N GLN A 106 31.69 12.07 -1.21
CA GLN A 106 32.66 12.26 -0.13
C GLN A 106 34.10 11.99 -0.58
N ALA A 107 34.34 10.92 -1.36
CA ALA A 107 35.66 10.63 -1.90
C ALA A 107 36.17 11.75 -2.83
N ARG A 108 35.29 12.32 -3.65
CA ARG A 108 35.61 13.50 -4.48
C ARG A 108 35.88 14.76 -3.67
N LEU A 109 35.17 14.95 -2.56
CA LEU A 109 35.37 16.11 -1.68
C LEU A 109 36.70 16.04 -0.92
N GLY A 110 37.13 14.83 -0.51
CA GLY A 110 38.39 14.63 0.21
C GLY A 110 39.63 14.63 -0.69
N ALA A 111 39.50 14.28 -1.96
CA ALA A 111 40.64 14.27 -2.86
C ALA A 111 40.96 15.70 -3.32
N SER A 112 42.17 16.19 -3.03
CA SER A 112 42.76 17.45 -3.50
C SER A 112 43.05 17.47 -5.01
N THR A 113 42.10 16.97 -5.80
CA THR A 113 42.17 16.97 -7.25
C THR A 113 42.06 18.40 -7.79
N SER A 114 42.67 18.64 -8.94
CA SER A 114 42.56 19.92 -9.65
C SER A 114 41.10 20.31 -9.95
N GLU A 115 40.22 19.31 -10.12
CA GLU A 115 38.78 19.49 -10.26
C GLU A 115 38.15 20.04 -8.97
N ALA A 116 38.48 19.50 -7.79
CA ALA A 116 37.96 20.00 -6.51
C ALA A 116 38.34 21.47 -6.24
N ILE A 117 39.54 21.89 -6.65
CA ILE A 117 39.99 23.30 -6.56
C ILE A 117 39.21 24.18 -7.55
N ARG A 118 38.96 23.68 -8.77
CA ARG A 118 38.15 24.40 -9.77
C ARG A 118 36.71 24.57 -9.28
N ASP A 119 36.13 23.55 -8.71
CA ASP A 119 34.78 23.59 -8.13
C ASP A 119 34.73 24.55 -6.94
N LEU A 120 35.74 24.56 -6.08
CA LEU A 120 35.83 25.52 -4.97
C LEU A 120 35.85 26.96 -5.50
N ARG A 121 36.61 27.22 -6.57
CA ARG A 121 36.62 28.54 -7.22
C ARG A 121 35.25 28.91 -7.78
N HIS A 122 34.51 27.95 -8.34
CA HIS A 122 33.16 28.17 -8.83
C HIS A 122 32.21 28.53 -7.67
N GLN A 123 32.23 27.76 -6.58
CA GLN A 123 31.43 28.03 -5.38
C GLN A 123 31.71 29.42 -4.80
N ILE A 124 32.98 29.84 -4.73
CA ILE A 124 33.35 31.18 -4.25
C ILE A 124 32.77 32.27 -5.16
N LYS A 125 32.84 32.09 -6.48
CA LYS A 125 32.25 33.04 -7.44
C LYS A 125 30.73 33.11 -7.33
N GLU A 126 30.08 31.96 -7.22
CA GLU A 126 28.63 31.86 -7.06
C GLU A 126 28.16 32.50 -5.76
N ARG A 127 28.86 32.26 -4.65
CA ARG A 127 28.59 32.94 -3.37
C ARG A 127 28.70 34.45 -3.51
N TYR A 128 29.76 34.94 -4.16
CA TYR A 128 29.93 36.37 -4.38
C TYR A 128 28.80 36.97 -5.25
N GLN A 129 28.37 36.28 -6.30
CA GLN A 129 27.24 36.71 -7.12
C GLN A 129 25.95 36.78 -6.30
N LEU A 130 25.69 35.77 -5.46
CA LEU A 130 24.54 35.79 -4.55
C LEU A 130 24.66 36.92 -3.53
N ASP A 131 25.84 37.17 -2.95
CA ASP A 131 26.07 38.28 -2.02
C ASP A 131 25.74 39.63 -2.69
N CYS A 132 26.14 39.84 -3.94
CA CYS A 132 25.79 41.04 -4.71
C CYS A 132 24.27 41.16 -4.95
N LEU A 133 23.60 40.06 -5.30
CA LEU A 133 22.15 40.02 -5.52
C LEU A 133 21.36 40.24 -4.23
N ILE A 134 21.82 39.67 -3.12
CA ILE A 134 21.19 39.89 -1.80
C ILE A 134 21.40 41.35 -1.39
N TRP A 135 22.61 41.88 -1.56
CA TRP A 135 22.91 43.27 -1.21
C TRP A 135 22.07 44.28 -2.01
N SER A 136 21.77 43.99 -3.29
CA SER A 136 20.89 44.86 -4.08
C SER A 136 19.42 44.86 -3.62
N LEU A 137 19.02 43.92 -2.76
CA LEU A 137 17.71 43.90 -2.09
C LEU A 137 17.69 44.71 -0.79
N LYS A 138 18.70 45.54 -0.54
CA LYS A 138 18.67 46.53 0.54
C LYS A 138 17.47 47.47 0.36
N GLY A 139 16.66 47.60 1.41
CA GLY A 139 15.41 48.37 1.36
C GLY A 139 14.24 47.67 0.64
N ALA A 140 14.35 46.38 0.33
CA ALA A 140 13.26 45.62 -0.29
C ALA A 140 11.97 45.68 0.52
N ARG A 141 10.83 45.80 -0.19
CA ARG A 141 9.50 45.79 0.41
C ARG A 141 9.19 44.41 0.98
N ALA A 142 8.27 44.35 1.94
CA ALA A 142 7.89 43.09 2.59
C ALA A 142 7.48 41.97 1.61
N ALA A 143 6.88 42.33 0.49
CA ALA A 143 6.47 41.39 -0.56
C ALA A 143 7.65 40.70 -1.28
N ASP A 144 8.80 41.37 -1.40
CA ASP A 144 9.97 40.87 -2.14
C ASP A 144 10.94 40.08 -1.23
N ARG A 145 10.77 40.18 0.10
CA ARG A 145 11.64 39.51 1.09
C ARG A 145 11.70 37.99 0.93
N PRO A 146 10.62 37.25 0.63
CA PRO A 146 10.69 35.80 0.46
C PRO A 146 11.68 35.36 -0.64
N VAL A 147 11.80 36.15 -1.71
CA VAL A 147 12.78 35.90 -2.77
C VAL A 147 14.20 36.12 -2.25
N GLY A 148 14.40 37.21 -1.51
CA GLY A 148 15.68 37.49 -0.84
C GLY A 148 16.07 36.38 0.14
N GLU A 149 15.15 35.92 0.98
CA GLU A 149 15.38 34.84 1.94
C GLU A 149 15.85 33.55 1.27
N GLY A 150 15.25 33.17 0.13
CA GLY A 150 15.70 32.01 -0.65
C GLY A 150 17.13 32.17 -1.21
N LEU A 151 17.50 33.38 -1.64
CA LEU A 151 18.88 33.67 -2.07
C LEU A 151 19.86 33.61 -0.89
N MET A 152 19.46 34.14 0.28
CA MET A 152 20.25 34.14 1.50
C MET A 152 20.52 32.72 2.01
N GLU A 153 19.49 31.86 2.04
CA GLU A 153 19.65 30.46 2.42
C GLU A 153 20.63 29.74 1.49
N ARG A 154 20.51 29.95 0.17
CA ARG A 154 21.44 29.37 -0.80
C ARG A 154 22.86 29.88 -0.60
N ALA A 155 23.03 31.18 -0.40
CA ALA A 155 24.33 31.77 -0.14
C ALA A 155 24.96 31.14 1.11
N ASP A 156 24.23 31.08 2.22
CA ASP A 156 24.72 30.51 3.48
C ASP A 156 25.05 29.02 3.36
N ALA A 157 24.24 28.24 2.64
CA ALA A 157 24.54 26.85 2.32
C ALA A 157 25.84 26.70 1.52
N ILE A 158 26.09 27.56 0.52
CA ILE A 158 27.34 27.53 -0.25
C ILE A 158 28.54 27.87 0.64
N LEU A 159 28.40 28.83 1.56
CA LEU A 159 29.46 29.17 2.51
C LEU A 159 29.79 27.97 3.41
N ASP A 160 28.78 27.26 3.92
CA ASP A 160 28.97 26.05 4.71
C ASP A 160 29.67 24.94 3.91
N GLU A 161 29.30 24.74 2.64
CA GLU A 161 29.98 23.78 1.77
C GLU A 161 31.45 24.16 1.52
N ILE A 162 31.75 25.45 1.33
CA ILE A 162 33.11 25.97 1.16
C ILE A 162 33.93 25.70 2.43
N GLU A 163 33.39 26.05 3.61
CA GLU A 163 34.05 25.83 4.90
C GLU A 163 34.32 24.34 5.14
N GLN A 164 33.32 23.48 4.92
CA GLN A 164 33.44 22.04 5.09
C GLN A 164 34.46 21.43 4.13
N ARG A 165 34.47 21.84 2.86
CA ARG A 165 35.41 21.33 1.86
C ARG A 165 36.84 21.65 2.25
N VAL A 166 37.10 22.90 2.61
CA VAL A 166 38.45 23.34 2.98
C VAL A 166 38.89 22.74 4.31
N ASP A 167 37.94 22.37 5.19
CA ASP A 167 38.21 21.60 6.40
C ASP A 167 38.56 20.13 6.17
N SER A 168 38.06 19.55 5.09
CA SER A 168 38.33 18.16 4.75
C SER A 168 39.72 17.94 4.14
N TRP A 169 40.42 19.01 3.74
CA TRP A 169 41.78 18.93 3.20
C TRP A 169 42.77 18.40 4.23
N ARG A 170 43.52 17.36 3.86
CA ARG A 170 44.57 16.76 4.69
C ARG A 170 45.93 17.06 4.09
N GLN A 171 46.95 17.19 4.93
CA GLN A 171 48.31 17.48 4.47
C GLN A 171 48.86 16.40 3.52
N GLU A 172 48.46 15.15 3.71
CA GLU A 172 48.89 14.01 2.87
C GLU A 172 48.49 14.15 1.39
N ASP A 173 47.44 14.93 1.09
CA ASP A 173 46.90 15.07 -0.26
C ASP A 173 47.64 16.14 -1.10
N TRP A 174 48.66 16.80 -0.55
CA TRP A 174 49.33 17.94 -1.18
C TRP A 174 50.85 17.81 -1.09
N THR A 175 51.55 18.43 -2.06
CA THR A 175 53.00 18.67 -1.87
C THR A 175 53.23 19.69 -0.75
N PRO A 176 54.43 19.70 -0.10
CA PRO A 176 54.71 20.64 0.99
C PRO A 176 54.52 22.12 0.62
N GLU A 177 54.78 22.50 -0.63
CA GLU A 177 54.61 23.86 -1.13
C GLU A 177 53.14 24.21 -1.39
N GLU A 178 52.37 23.29 -1.95
CA GLU A 178 50.94 23.46 -2.17
C GLU A 178 50.18 23.48 -0.85
N TRP A 179 50.58 22.65 0.12
CA TRP A 179 49.97 22.64 1.45
C TRP A 179 50.08 23.99 2.15
N LYS A 180 51.21 24.69 2.01
CA LYS A 180 51.36 26.08 2.51
C LYS A 180 50.31 27.00 1.89
N LYS A 181 50.10 26.91 0.57
CA LYS A 181 49.07 27.72 -0.13
C LYS A 181 47.66 27.33 0.29
N ALA A 182 47.38 26.03 0.41
CA ALA A 182 46.09 25.50 0.86
C ALA A 182 45.75 25.96 2.28
N THR A 183 46.75 25.99 3.18
CA THR A 183 46.62 26.51 4.55
C THR A 183 46.25 27.99 4.54
N ILE A 184 46.92 28.82 3.73
CA ILE A 184 46.57 30.25 3.59
C ILE A 184 45.13 30.42 3.09
N ILE A 185 44.69 29.61 2.12
CA ILE A 185 43.31 29.62 1.63
C ILE A 185 42.34 29.24 2.75
N ARG A 186 42.64 28.18 3.51
CA ARG A 186 41.86 27.74 4.67
C ARG A 186 41.72 28.81 5.72
N GLU A 187 42.82 29.45 6.10
CA GLU A 187 42.80 30.57 7.03
C GLU A 187 41.95 31.72 6.51
N ARG A 188 42.06 32.09 5.23
CA ARG A 188 41.24 33.15 4.63
C ARG A 188 39.76 32.80 4.60
N VAL A 189 39.42 31.56 4.24
CA VAL A 189 38.03 31.06 4.23
C VAL A 189 37.46 31.00 5.64
N LYS A 190 38.27 30.68 6.65
CA LYS A 190 37.84 30.67 8.06
C LYS A 190 37.93 31.99 8.78
N LYS A 191 38.67 32.96 8.23
CA LYS A 191 38.79 34.29 8.83
C LYS A 191 37.38 34.85 9.04
N GLY A 192 37.05 35.14 10.29
CA GLY A 192 35.74 35.66 10.68
C GLY A 192 35.39 36.98 9.97
N GLY A 193 34.15 37.42 10.13
CA GLY A 193 33.63 38.63 9.49
C GLY A 193 32.92 38.39 8.15
N LYS A 194 32.84 37.14 7.68
CA LYS A 194 31.93 36.78 6.59
C LYS A 194 30.50 36.83 7.11
N ARG A 195 29.65 37.58 6.42
CA ARG A 195 28.25 37.77 6.80
C ARG A 195 27.45 36.49 6.50
N ARG A 196 26.82 35.93 7.53
CA ARG A 196 25.74 34.94 7.37
C ARG A 196 24.44 35.71 7.20
N TRP A 197 23.88 35.68 5.99
CA TRP A 197 22.76 36.55 5.65
C TRP A 197 21.53 36.23 6.48
N LYS A 198 21.27 34.94 6.75
CA LYS A 198 20.12 34.50 7.56
C LYS A 198 19.97 35.26 8.88
N ASN A 199 21.09 35.66 9.49
CA ASN A 199 21.10 36.37 10.78
C ASN A 199 21.20 37.90 10.63
N ASN A 200 21.58 38.39 9.45
CA ASN A 200 21.77 39.81 9.20
C ASN A 200 21.29 40.17 7.78
N PRO A 201 19.96 40.18 7.53
CA PRO A 201 19.41 40.50 6.23
C PRO A 201 19.71 41.94 5.81
N PRO A 202 19.80 42.21 4.49
CA PRO A 202 20.16 43.54 3.99
C PRO A 202 19.08 44.60 4.25
N TRP A 203 17.84 44.21 4.52
CA TRP A 203 16.73 45.13 4.82
C TRP A 203 16.57 45.48 6.31
N THR A 204 17.34 44.87 7.22
CA THR A 204 17.34 45.25 8.65
C THR A 204 18.39 46.31 8.98
N GLU A 205 19.37 46.53 8.11
CA GLU A 205 20.23 47.70 8.22
C GLU A 205 19.36 48.93 7.98
N ALA A 206 19.02 49.63 9.08
CA ALA A 206 18.44 50.96 8.98
C ALA A 206 19.34 51.74 8.03
N VAL A 207 18.77 52.21 6.93
CA VAL A 207 19.36 53.30 6.18
C VAL A 207 19.43 54.41 7.22
N GLU A 208 20.61 54.66 7.79
CA GLU A 208 20.89 55.94 8.43
C GLU A 208 20.44 56.95 7.39
N ARG A 209 19.26 57.54 7.61
CA ARG A 209 18.84 58.68 6.81
C ARG A 209 19.89 59.71 7.13
N ASP A 210 20.82 59.89 6.21
CA ASP A 210 21.66 61.05 6.13
C ASP A 210 20.76 62.25 6.45
N GLU A 211 20.91 62.80 7.66
CA GLU A 211 20.22 63.99 8.15
C GLU A 211 20.76 65.24 7.43
N TRP A 212 20.83 65.17 6.11
CA TRP A 212 21.30 66.22 5.20
C TRP A 212 20.16 66.81 4.36
N GLU A 213 18.91 66.68 4.80
CA GLU A 213 17.83 67.54 4.31
C GLU A 213 17.74 68.78 5.21
N ILE A 214 18.39 69.85 4.73
CA ILE A 214 18.28 71.26 5.17
C ILE A 214 16.89 71.79 4.84
#